data_AF-A0A2W4P213-F1
#
_entry.id   AF-A0A2W4P213-F1
#
_cell.length_a   1.000
_cell.length_b   1.000
_cell.length_c   1.000
_cell.angle_alpha   90.00
_cell.angle_beta   90.00
_cell.angle_gamma   90.00
#
_symmetry.space_group_name_H-M   'P 1'
#
loop_
_entity.id
_entity.type
_entity.pdbx_description
1 polymer ?
#
loop_
_entity_poly.entity_id
_entity_poly.type
_entity_poly.pdbx_seq_one_letter_code
_entity_poly.pdbx_strand_id
1 'polypeptide(L)'
;MGLGGISIWQLLIVLLIAVLIFGTKKLRTLGADLGGAVRGFKKAVNEAEREEESPKQIRHDGEGEDADFGTTEKAKSGEQAAAK
;
A
#
# COMPACT_ATOMS: atom_id res chain seq x y z
N MET A 1 24.47 24.23 -4.77
CA MET A 1 23.03 24.22 -4.47
C MET A 1 22.50 22.80 -4.67
N GLY A 2 22.91 21.89 -3.80
CA GLY A 2 22.61 20.46 -3.96
C GLY A 2 21.20 20.11 -3.51
N LEU A 3 20.72 18.95 -3.96
CA LEU A 3 19.45 18.30 -3.60
C LEU A 3 19.29 18.00 -2.08
N GLY A 4 20.23 18.45 -1.23
CA GLY A 4 20.20 18.30 0.23
C GLY A 4 19.37 19.36 0.97
N GLY A 5 18.70 20.27 0.26
CA GLY A 5 17.77 21.26 0.85
C GLY A 5 16.33 20.77 0.97
N ILE A 6 16.00 19.63 0.35
CA ILE A 6 14.67 19.01 0.47
C ILE A 6 14.68 18.19 1.76
N SER A 7 14.37 18.86 2.87
CA SER A 7 14.24 18.17 4.15
C SER A 7 12.96 17.34 4.17
N ILE A 8 13.01 16.22 4.87
CA ILE A 8 11.92 15.22 4.96
C ILE A 8 10.61 15.87 5.42
N TRP A 9 10.71 16.91 6.25
CA TRP A 9 9.56 17.70 6.73
C TRP A 9 8.81 18.40 5.59
N GLN A 10 9.50 18.92 4.60
CA GLN A 10 8.89 19.56 3.43
C GLN A 10 8.20 18.51 2.55
N LEU A 11 8.79 17.34 2.37
CA LEU A 11 8.17 16.25 1.60
C LEU A 11 6.86 15.78 2.24
N LEU A 12 6.80 15.68 3.57
CA LEU A 12 5.55 15.33 4.28
C LEU A 12 4.44 16.37 4.06
N ILE A 13 4.79 17.66 4.11
CA ILE A 13 3.83 18.75 3.87
C ILE A 13 3.31 18.71 2.42
N VAL A 14 4.21 18.52 1.45
CA VAL A 14 3.83 18.41 0.03
C VAL A 14 2.97 17.16 -0.21
N LEU A 15 3.32 16.02 0.40
CA LEU A 15 2.55 14.79 0.33
C LEU A 15 1.13 14.99 0.88
N LEU A 16 1.00 15.67 2.02
CA LEU A 16 -0.31 15.97 2.62
C LEU A 16 -1.19 16.77 1.66
N ILE A 17 -0.65 17.81 1.04
CA ILE A 17 -1.38 18.62 0.06
C ILE A 17 -1.74 17.79 -1.17
N ALA A 18 -0.82 16.96 -1.68
CA ALA A 18 -1.09 16.08 -2.81
C ALA A 18 -2.24 15.10 -2.49
N VAL A 19 -2.23 14.49 -1.30
CA VAL A 19 -3.30 13.58 -0.85
C VAL A 19 -4.65 14.31 -0.78
N LEU A 20 -4.68 15.57 -0.34
CA LEU A 20 -5.92 16.36 -0.29
C LEU A 20 -6.44 16.71 -1.70
N ILE A 21 -5.56 17.02 -2.66
CA ILE A 21 -5.96 17.35 -4.03
C ILE A 21 -6.46 16.10 -4.78
N PHE A 22 -5.70 15.01 -4.70
CA PHE A 22 -6.03 13.77 -5.42
C PHE A 22 -7.10 12.93 -4.68
N GLY A 23 -7.25 13.13 -3.38
CA GLY A 23 -8.11 12.34 -2.50
C GLY A 23 -7.53 10.95 -2.19
N THR A 24 -7.84 10.43 -1.00
CA THR A 24 -7.35 9.11 -0.54
C THR A 24 -7.86 7.95 -1.39
N LYS A 25 -9.02 8.08 -2.04
CA LYS A 25 -9.59 7.02 -2.90
C LYS A 25 -8.73 6.76 -4.14
N LYS A 26 -8.30 7.81 -4.85
CA LYS A 26 -7.45 7.69 -6.05
C LYS A 26 -6.04 7.23 -5.69
N LEU A 27 -5.49 7.77 -4.59
CA LEU A 27 -4.18 7.36 -4.08
C LEU A 27 -4.16 5.90 -3.63
N ARG A 28 -5.26 5.40 -3.05
CA ARG A 28 -5.35 3.99 -2.66
C ARG A 28 -5.38 3.06 -3.87
N THR A 29 -6.21 3.35 -4.87
CA THR A 29 -6.31 2.49 -6.05
C THR A 29 -4.99 2.46 -6.81
N LEU A 30 -4.39 3.62 -7.08
CA LEU A 30 -3.11 3.72 -7.77
C LEU A 30 -1.94 3.21 -6.91
N GLY A 31 -2.00 3.44 -5.60
CA GLY A 31 -1.00 2.97 -4.65
C GLY A 31 -1.03 1.46 -4.44
N ALA A 32 -2.19 0.81 -4.54
CA ALA A 32 -2.30 -0.65 -4.50
C ALA A 32 -1.64 -1.28 -5.74
N ASP A 33 -1.90 -0.74 -6.93
CA ASP A 33 -1.33 -1.23 -8.20
C ASP A 33 0.20 -1.04 -8.22
N LEU A 34 0.68 0.17 -7.89
CA LEU A 34 2.11 0.48 -7.84
C LEU A 34 2.81 -0.24 -6.68
N GLY A 35 2.15 -0.33 -5.53
CA GLY A 35 2.68 -1.00 -4.33
C GLY A 35 2.84 -2.50 -4.53
N GLY A 36 1.91 -3.15 -5.22
CA GLY A 36 2.01 -4.56 -5.60
C GLY A 36 3.22 -4.83 -6.50
N ALA A 37 3.41 -4.02 -7.54
CA ALA A 37 4.57 -4.13 -8.44
C ALA A 37 5.91 -3.91 -7.70
N VAL A 38 5.98 -2.89 -6.85
CA VAL A 38 7.19 -2.59 -6.07
C VAL A 38 7.48 -3.67 -5.02
N ARG A 39 6.45 -4.27 -4.39
CA ARG A 39 6.62 -5.37 -3.42
C ARG A 39 7.19 -6.63 -4.09
N GLY A 40 6.74 -6.96 -5.30
CA GLY A 40 7.30 -8.04 -6.11
C GLY A 40 8.76 -7.79 -6.51
N PHE A 41 9.06 -6.57 -6.96
CA PHE A 41 10.44 -6.16 -7.30
C PHE A 41 11.38 -6.25 -6.09
N LYS A 42 10.97 -5.71 -4.94
CA LYS A 42 11.77 -5.78 -3.71
C LYS A 42 12.01 -7.22 -3.27
N LYS A 43 11.00 -8.10 -3.37
CA LYS A 43 11.13 -9.51 -3.03
C LYS A 43 12.15 -10.21 -3.95
N ALA A 44 12.07 -10.01 -5.26
CA ALA A 44 13.01 -10.58 -6.22
C ALA A 44 14.45 -10.10 -5.99
N VAL A 45 14.65 -8.81 -5.70
CA VAL A 45 15.98 -8.26 -5.37
C VAL A 45 16.55 -8.87 -4.08
N ASN A 46 15.73 -8.98 -3.02
CA ASN A 46 16.15 -9.60 -1.75
C ASN A 46 16.44 -11.10 -1.90
N GLU A 47 15.72 -11.79 -2.80
CA GLU A 47 15.95 -13.21 -3.08
C GLU A 47 17.24 -13.40 -3.89
N ALA A 48 17.51 -12.53 -4.87
CA ALA A 48 18.77 -12.51 -5.61
C ALA A 48 19.99 -12.21 -4.71
N GLU A 49 19.88 -11.27 -3.76
CA GLU A 49 20.94 -11.03 -2.76
C GLU A 49 21.13 -12.21 -1.80
N ARG A 50 20.08 -12.98 -1.50
CA ARG A 50 20.16 -14.17 -0.63
C ARG A 50 20.70 -15.41 -1.36
N GLU A 51 20.56 -15.51 -2.68
CA GLU A 51 21.10 -16.63 -3.46
C GLU A 51 22.63 -16.67 -3.51
N GLU A 52 23.32 -15.56 -3.23
CA GLU A 52 24.80 -15.54 -3.10
C GLU A 52 25.31 -16.08 -1.74
N GLU A 53 24.45 -16.24 -0.72
CA GLU A 53 24.81 -16.73 0.62
C GLU A 53 23.93 -17.93 1.09
N SER A 54 24.06 -19.10 0.43
CA SER A 54 23.59 -20.43 0.92
C SER A 54 22.06 -20.70 1.05
N PRO A 55 21.61 -21.98 1.00
CA PRO A 55 20.33 -22.32 0.38
C PRO A 55 19.10 -22.29 1.31
N LYS A 56 18.00 -21.78 0.74
CA LYS A 56 16.58 -22.07 1.02
C LYS A 56 16.12 -22.05 2.49
N GLN A 57 15.63 -20.87 2.90
CA GLN A 57 14.34 -20.80 3.59
C GLN A 57 13.34 -20.15 2.65
N ILE A 58 12.51 -20.98 2.00
CA ILE A 58 11.23 -20.50 1.45
C ILE A 58 10.35 -20.20 2.67
N ARG A 59 10.49 -18.98 3.19
CA ARG A 59 9.49 -18.41 4.07
C ARG A 59 8.26 -18.14 3.22
N HIS A 60 7.30 -19.05 3.35
CA HIS A 60 5.91 -18.78 3.07
C HIS A 60 5.40 -17.80 4.15
N ASP A 61 5.86 -16.55 4.11
CA ASP A 61 5.33 -15.47 4.93
C ASP A 61 4.46 -14.60 4.01
N GLY A 62 3.16 -14.87 4.05
CA GLY A 62 2.17 -14.21 3.22
C GLY A 62 0.71 -14.64 3.36
N GLU A 63 0.34 -15.52 4.31
CA GLU A 63 -0.95 -15.37 5.00
C GLU A 63 -0.73 -14.27 6.04
N GLY A 64 -1.21 -13.07 5.76
CA GLY A 64 -0.96 -11.92 6.62
C GLY A 64 -1.27 -10.62 5.92
N GLU A 65 -2.54 -10.23 6.04
CA GLU A 65 -3.07 -8.91 5.76
C GLU A 65 -2.89 -8.49 4.30
N ASP A 66 -3.83 -9.00 3.48
CA ASP A 66 -4.44 -8.12 2.49
C ASP A 66 -4.65 -6.77 3.19
N ALA A 67 -4.03 -5.71 2.67
CA ALA A 67 -4.32 -4.36 3.12
C ALA A 67 -5.74 -4.03 2.66
N ASP A 68 -6.73 -4.65 3.30
CA ASP A 68 -8.14 -4.32 3.20
C ASP A 68 -8.29 -2.94 3.82
N PHE A 69 -8.02 -1.92 3.01
CA PHE A 69 -8.57 -0.60 3.24
C PHE A 69 -10.07 -0.68 2.88
N GLY A 70 -10.81 -1.54 3.57
CA GLY A 70 -12.25 -1.66 3.46
C GLY A 70 -12.89 -0.38 3.98
N THR A 71 -13.60 0.28 3.07
CA THR A 71 -14.50 1.40 3.34
C THR A 71 -15.35 1.13 4.58
N THR A 72 -14.97 1.70 5.73
CA THR A 72 -15.89 1.87 6.85
C THR A 72 -16.62 3.19 6.64
N GLU A 73 -17.68 3.19 5.82
CA GLU A 73 -18.78 4.15 5.93
C GLU A 73 -20.08 3.63 5.28
N LYS A 74 -20.88 2.95 6.12
CA LYS A 74 -22.33 3.14 6.30
C LYS A 74 -23.17 3.56 5.06
N ALA A 75 -23.96 2.62 4.55
CA ALA A 75 -25.31 2.91 4.04
C ALA A 75 -26.31 1.97 4.75
N LYS A 76 -27.24 2.60 5.48
CA LYS A 76 -28.33 2.07 6.32
C LYS A 76 -29.09 0.92 5.64
N SER A 77 -29.37 -0.18 6.33
CA SER A 77 -30.53 -0.39 7.23
C SER A 77 -31.86 0.02 6.59
N GLY A 78 -32.65 -1.00 6.22
CA GLY A 78 -34.05 -0.89 5.81
C GLY A 78 -34.47 -2.08 4.96
N GLU A 79 -35.44 -2.85 5.46
CA GLU A 79 -36.27 -3.78 4.67
C GLU A 79 -35.81 -5.24 4.49
N GLN A 80 -35.45 -5.90 5.60
CA GLN A 80 -35.87 -7.30 5.79
C GLN A 80 -37.07 -7.30 6.75
N ALA A 81 -38.25 -6.99 6.23
CA ALA A 81 -39.53 -7.22 6.90
C ALA A 81 -40.66 -7.11 5.86
N ALA A 82 -40.86 -8.17 5.05
CA ALA A 82 -42.15 -8.59 4.48
C ALA A 82 -41.93 -9.39 3.19
N ALA A 83 -41.78 -10.70 3.31
CA ALA A 83 -42.40 -11.62 2.37
C ALA A 83 -42.47 -12.99 3.03
N LYS A 84 -43.68 -13.52 3.06
CA LYS A 84 -44.03 -14.90 3.38
C LYS A 84 -43.15 -15.91 2.67
#